data_AF-A0AAD0TCT0-F1
#
_entry.id   AF-A0AAD0TCT0-F1
#
_cell.length_a   1.000
_cell.length_b   1.000
_cell.length_c   1.000
_cell.angle_alpha   90.00
_cell.angle_beta   90.00
_cell.angle_gamma   90.00
#
_symmetry.space_group_name_H-M   'P 1'
#
loop_
_entity.id
_entity.type
_entity.pdbx_description
1 polymer ?
#
loop_
_entity_poly.entity_id
_entity_poly.type
_entity_poly.pdbx_seq_one_letter_code
_entity_poly.pdbx_strand_id
1 'polypeptide(L)'
;MRWVMLPFSNGTIMKLTSDHKTAQMLTRAKQGVLESTRWLSATEIEGLCGVHGKGATDQTSGWLRDGKIFSIHHDGGDYFPSYALDELDGYRPIKAMSDVLRAFGPTKDSWGVACWFVSVNSYLGGKRPQDLLTTHPDQVVAAAYDELQGIPHG
;
A
#
# COMPACT_ATOMS: atom_id res chain seq x y z
N MET A 1 56.87 -19.06 10.50
CA MET A 1 56.54 -18.17 11.63
C MET A 1 55.03 -18.20 11.81
N ARG A 2 54.58 -18.52 13.03
CA ARG A 2 53.21 -18.97 13.38
C ARG A 2 52.48 -17.78 14.01
N TRP A 3 51.33 -17.37 13.48
CA TRP A 3 50.50 -16.32 14.09
C TRP A 3 49.53 -16.95 15.09
N VAL A 4 49.62 -16.49 16.34
CA VAL A 4 48.73 -16.83 17.46
C VAL A 4 47.59 -15.80 17.53
N MET A 5 46.39 -16.31 17.74
CA MET A 5 45.17 -15.56 18.04
C MET A 5 45.12 -15.22 19.53
N LEU A 6 44.72 -14.00 19.89
CA LEU A 6 44.23 -13.64 21.23
C LEU A 6 42.92 -12.85 21.13
N PRO A 7 41.97 -13.08 22.06
CA PRO A 7 40.60 -12.57 21.97
C PRO A 7 40.43 -11.21 22.65
N PHE A 8 39.69 -10.30 22.01
CA PHE A 8 39.13 -9.14 22.70
C PHE A 8 37.66 -9.40 23.03
N SER A 9 37.36 -9.37 24.33
CA SER A 9 36.03 -9.56 24.89
C SER A 9 35.43 -8.21 25.30
N ASN A 10 34.11 -8.12 25.12
CA ASN A 10 33.14 -7.25 25.77
C ASN A 10 32.96 -5.78 25.31
N GLY A 11 32.29 -5.64 24.16
CA GLY A 11 30.91 -5.14 24.08
C GLY A 11 30.49 -3.91 24.88
N THR A 12 30.65 -2.73 24.29
CA THR A 12 29.75 -1.57 24.53
C THR A 12 28.92 -1.35 23.28
N ILE A 13 27.61 -1.59 23.40
CA ILE A 13 26.63 -1.46 22.31
C ILE A 13 26.33 0.02 22.07
N MET A 14 26.89 0.60 21.00
CA MET A 14 26.31 1.80 20.38
C MET A 14 25.12 1.38 19.50
N LYS A 15 23.94 1.27 20.11
CA LYS A 15 22.65 1.26 19.37
C LYS A 15 21.97 2.61 19.61
N LEU A 16 22.29 3.65 18.84
CA LEU A 16 21.54 4.91 18.99
C LEU A 16 21.47 5.83 17.75
N THR A 17 21.58 5.33 16.51
CA THR A 17 21.40 6.23 15.34
C THR A 17 20.58 5.68 14.18
N SER A 18 20.24 4.38 14.13
CA SER A 18 19.48 3.85 12.99
C SER A 18 17.99 4.18 13.03
N ASP A 19 17.39 4.37 14.21
CA ASP A 19 15.93 4.46 14.36
C ASP A 19 15.33 5.80 13.87
N HIS A 20 16.02 6.92 14.10
CA HIS A 20 15.53 8.25 13.71
C HIS A 20 15.53 8.48 12.19
N LYS A 21 16.51 7.92 11.46
CA LYS A 21 16.55 8.02 10.00
C LYS A 21 15.45 7.19 9.35
N THR A 22 15.20 5.97 9.82
CA THR A 22 14.08 5.15 9.34
C THR A 22 12.73 5.79 9.67
N ALA A 23 12.57 6.36 10.87
CA ALA A 23 11.34 7.06 11.22
C ALA A 23 11.06 8.27 10.30
N GLN A 24 12.07 9.10 10.02
CA GLN A 24 11.91 10.23 9.09
C GLN A 24 11.66 9.79 7.64
N MET A 25 12.32 8.72 7.18
CA MET A 25 12.09 8.17 5.84
C MET A 25 10.69 7.58 5.71
N LEU A 26 10.20 6.86 6.74
CA LEU A 26 8.84 6.34 6.78
C LEU A 26 7.80 7.47 6.79
N THR A 27 8.03 8.54 7.57
CA THR A 27 7.13 9.71 7.57
C THR A 27 7.07 10.37 6.19
N ARG A 28 8.21 10.59 5.53
CA ARG A 28 8.23 11.16 4.18
C ARG A 28 7.57 10.24 3.15
N ALA A 29 7.76 8.93 3.24
CA ALA A 29 7.11 7.96 2.36
C ALA A 29 5.58 7.99 2.55
N LYS A 30 5.10 8.02 3.80
CA LYS A 30 3.67 8.13 4.11
C LYS A 30 3.07 9.43 3.60
N GLN A 31 3.77 10.56 3.74
CA GLN A 31 3.34 11.83 3.17
C GLN A 31 3.27 11.76 1.64
N GLY A 32 4.29 11.21 0.98
CA GLY A 32 4.29 11.03 -0.47
C GLY A 32 3.11 10.18 -0.96
N VAL A 33 2.73 9.14 -0.22
CA VAL A 33 1.53 8.34 -0.51
C VAL A 33 0.26 9.17 -0.39
N LEU A 34 0.11 9.97 0.67
CA LEU A 34 -1.06 10.83 0.88
C LEU A 34 -1.17 11.93 -0.19
N GLU A 35 -0.06 12.44 -0.70
CA GLU A 35 -0.02 13.47 -1.75
C GLU A 35 -0.13 12.90 -3.17
N SER A 36 0.17 11.62 -3.36
CA SER A 36 0.22 10.99 -4.69
C SER A 36 -1.14 10.82 -5.38
N THR A 37 -2.21 10.80 -4.60
CA THR A 37 -3.57 10.53 -5.07
C THR A 37 -4.59 11.20 -4.17
N ARG A 38 -5.82 11.30 -4.66
CA ARG A 38 -6.95 11.65 -3.81
C ARG A 38 -7.32 10.45 -2.93
N TRP A 39 -7.31 10.68 -1.63
CA TRP A 39 -7.81 9.77 -0.61
C TRP A 39 -9.20 10.24 -0.19
N LEU A 40 -10.18 9.34 -0.23
CA LEU A 40 -11.59 9.62 0.01
C LEU A 40 -12.00 9.09 1.38
N SER A 41 -12.71 9.90 2.16
CA SER A 41 -13.41 9.43 3.35
C SER A 41 -14.64 8.59 2.97
N ALA A 42 -15.16 7.78 3.91
CA ALA A 42 -16.41 7.04 3.69
C ALA A 42 -17.58 7.97 3.31
N THR A 43 -17.63 9.18 3.91
CA THR A 43 -18.64 10.20 3.62
C THR A 43 -18.48 10.81 2.22
N GLU A 44 -17.26 10.94 1.70
CA GLU A 44 -17.05 11.38 0.32
C GLU A 44 -17.49 10.28 -0.67
N ILE A 45 -17.15 9.02 -0.40
CA ILE A 45 -17.61 7.88 -1.21
C ILE A 45 -19.13 7.84 -1.25
N GLU A 46 -19.79 8.07 -0.11
CA GLU A 46 -21.25 8.17 0.00
C GLU A 46 -21.84 9.17 -1.00
N GLY A 47 -21.29 10.39 -1.00
CA GLY A 47 -21.72 11.46 -1.89
C GLY A 47 -21.47 11.16 -3.36
N LEU A 48 -20.36 10.46 -3.67
CA LEU A 48 -20.00 10.08 -5.03
C LEU A 48 -20.86 8.92 -5.57
N CYS A 49 -21.20 7.94 -4.73
CA CYS A 49 -22.10 6.84 -5.07
C CYS A 49 -23.58 7.27 -5.15
N GLY A 50 -23.92 8.48 -4.67
CA GLY A 50 -25.30 8.95 -4.53
C GLY A 50 -26.13 8.18 -3.50
N VAL A 51 -25.46 7.45 -2.59
CA VAL A 51 -26.10 6.61 -1.56
C VAL A 51 -26.18 7.41 -0.26
N HIS A 52 -27.12 8.33 -0.13
CA HIS A 52 -27.20 9.16 1.09
C HIS A 52 -27.72 8.37 2.31
N GLY A 53 -26.92 8.24 3.38
CA GLY A 53 -27.31 7.76 4.70
C GLY A 53 -26.31 6.80 5.39
N LYS A 54 -26.78 6.18 6.48
CA LYS A 54 -26.07 5.25 7.40
C LYS A 54 -25.44 4.00 6.73
N GLY A 55 -25.53 3.87 5.41
CA GLY A 55 -25.06 2.75 4.61
C GLY A 55 -23.65 2.89 4.05
N ALA A 56 -23.02 4.07 4.02
CA ALA A 56 -21.69 4.20 3.42
C ALA A 56 -20.56 3.64 4.29
N THR A 57 -20.60 3.89 5.60
CA THR A 57 -19.68 3.23 6.55
C THR A 57 -19.88 1.71 6.53
N ASP A 58 -21.14 1.24 6.43
CA ASP A 58 -21.45 -0.20 6.33
C ASP A 58 -20.97 -0.81 5.00
N GLN A 59 -21.12 -0.07 3.90
CA GLN A 59 -20.65 -0.47 2.58
C GLN A 59 -19.12 -0.55 2.51
N THR A 60 -18.43 0.52 2.93
CA THR A 60 -16.96 0.59 2.94
C THR A 60 -16.35 -0.41 3.91
N SER A 61 -16.94 -0.59 5.10
CA SER A 61 -16.52 -1.65 6.03
C SER A 61 -16.78 -3.05 5.46
N GLY A 62 -17.88 -3.25 4.74
CA GLY A 62 -18.14 -4.46 3.96
C GLY A 62 -17.06 -4.71 2.90
N TRP A 63 -16.64 -3.67 2.16
CA TRP A 63 -15.57 -3.79 1.17
C TRP A 63 -14.21 -4.09 1.78
N LEU A 64 -13.88 -3.50 2.92
CA LEU A 64 -12.67 -3.82 3.68
C LEU A 64 -12.66 -5.28 4.12
N ARG A 65 -13.78 -5.73 4.72
CA ARG A 65 -13.94 -7.12 5.18
C ARG A 65 -13.85 -8.13 4.04
N ASP A 66 -14.42 -7.79 2.88
CA ASP A 66 -14.40 -8.62 1.68
C ASP A 66 -13.06 -8.55 0.92
N GLY A 67 -12.11 -7.71 1.36
CA GLY A 67 -10.83 -7.51 0.68
C GLY A 67 -10.96 -6.89 -0.71
N LYS A 68 -12.00 -6.07 -0.93
CA LYS A 68 -12.27 -5.39 -2.20
C LYS A 68 -11.49 -4.08 -2.35
N ILE A 69 -11.18 -3.45 -1.21
CA ILE A 69 -10.41 -2.21 -1.11
C ILE A 69 -9.62 -2.24 0.20
N PHE A 70 -8.64 -1.36 0.34
CA PHE A 70 -7.93 -1.13 1.60
C PHE A 70 -8.15 0.32 2.07
N SER A 71 -7.99 0.56 3.37
CA SER A 71 -7.98 1.91 3.93
C SER A 71 -6.62 2.22 4.56
N ILE A 72 -6.29 3.50 4.56
CA ILE A 72 -5.23 4.07 5.38
C ILE A 72 -5.88 4.81 6.55
N HIS A 73 -5.49 4.44 7.76
CA HIS A 73 -5.87 5.18 8.95
C HIS A 73 -4.95 6.41 9.11
N HIS A 74 -5.53 7.60 9.04
CA HIS A 74 -4.84 8.88 9.19
C HIS A 74 -5.72 9.85 9.98
N ASP A 75 -5.16 10.65 10.88
CA ASP A 75 -5.88 11.70 11.63
C ASP A 75 -7.22 11.26 12.29
N GLY A 76 -7.30 9.99 12.74
CA GLY A 76 -8.50 9.44 13.37
C GLY A 76 -9.61 8.99 12.41
N GLY A 77 -9.37 9.01 11.09
CA GLY A 77 -10.28 8.55 10.05
C GLY A 77 -9.68 7.49 9.13
N ASP A 78 -10.56 6.71 8.52
CA ASP A 78 -10.21 5.78 7.45
C ASP A 78 -10.38 6.44 6.09
N TYR A 79 -9.32 6.40 5.30
CA TYR A 79 -9.29 6.96 3.96
C TYR A 79 -9.03 5.88 2.91
N PHE A 80 -9.75 5.96 1.82
CA PHE A 80 -9.77 4.98 0.74
C PHE A 80 -9.14 5.57 -0.53
N PRO A 81 -8.37 4.79 -1.30
CA PRO A 81 -7.78 5.28 -2.53
C PRO A 81 -8.84 5.50 -3.62
N SER A 82 -8.93 6.71 -4.17
CA SER A 82 -9.87 7.02 -5.27
C SER A 82 -9.63 6.19 -6.53
N TYR A 83 -8.37 5.92 -6.88
CA TYR A 83 -8.01 5.11 -8.05
C TYR A 83 -8.48 3.65 -7.96
N ALA A 84 -8.87 3.18 -6.78
CA ALA A 84 -9.42 1.85 -6.59
C ALA A 84 -10.93 1.77 -6.89
N LEU A 85 -11.58 2.92 -7.09
CA LEU A 85 -12.99 3.05 -7.39
C LEU A 85 -13.16 3.38 -8.87
N ASP A 86 -14.11 2.72 -9.51
CA ASP A 86 -14.46 2.99 -10.90
C ASP A 86 -15.50 4.11 -10.98
N GLU A 87 -15.08 5.30 -11.42
CA GLU A 87 -15.96 6.45 -11.58
C GLU A 87 -17.07 6.21 -12.62
N LEU A 88 -16.84 5.33 -13.60
CA LEU A 88 -17.81 4.99 -14.64
C LEU A 88 -18.85 3.97 -14.16
N ASP A 89 -18.51 3.18 -13.14
CA ASP A 89 -19.40 2.18 -12.52
C ASP A 89 -19.94 2.63 -11.15
N GLY A 90 -20.11 3.94 -10.97
CA GLY A 90 -20.72 4.52 -9.77
C GLY A 90 -19.85 4.38 -8.52
N TYR A 91 -18.54 4.59 -8.66
CA TYR A 91 -17.55 4.55 -7.59
C TYR A 91 -17.50 3.21 -6.84
N ARG A 92 -17.63 2.10 -7.57
CA ARG A 92 -17.47 0.74 -7.03
C ARG A 92 -16.01 0.28 -7.06
N PRO A 93 -15.57 -0.56 -6.11
CA PRO A 93 -14.22 -1.10 -6.13
C PRO A 93 -13.93 -1.89 -7.40
N ILE A 94 -12.82 -1.56 -8.06
CA ILE A 94 -12.34 -2.24 -9.25
C ILE A 94 -11.94 -3.68 -8.87
N LYS A 95 -12.42 -4.68 -9.62
CA LYS A 95 -12.11 -6.09 -9.34
C LYS A 95 -10.60 -6.37 -9.19
N ALA A 96 -9.79 -5.75 -10.04
CA ALA A 96 -8.33 -5.87 -10.01
C ALA A 96 -7.70 -5.41 -8.69
N MET A 97 -8.29 -4.43 -7.99
CA MET A 97 -7.85 -4.03 -6.65
C MET A 97 -7.92 -5.22 -5.70
N SER A 98 -9.06 -5.93 -5.68
CA SER A 98 -9.24 -7.11 -4.85
C SER A 98 -8.25 -8.23 -5.20
N ASP A 99 -8.00 -8.43 -6.50
CA ASP A 99 -7.03 -9.43 -6.97
C ASP A 99 -5.60 -9.11 -6.51
N VAL A 100 -5.18 -7.83 -6.54
CA VAL A 100 -3.89 -7.36 -6.02
C VAL A 100 -3.80 -7.53 -4.49
N LEU A 101 -4.84 -7.13 -3.75
CA LEU A 101 -4.88 -7.29 -2.29
C LEU A 101 -4.78 -8.76 -1.89
N ARG A 102 -5.45 -9.64 -2.62
CA ARG A 102 -5.35 -11.09 -2.41
C ARG A 102 -3.98 -11.64 -2.78
N ALA A 103 -3.32 -11.11 -3.81
CA ALA A 103 -1.96 -11.51 -4.15
C ALA A 103 -1.01 -11.20 -2.98
N PHE A 104 -1.00 -9.96 -2.48
CA PHE A 104 -0.16 -9.60 -1.34
C PHE A 104 -0.57 -10.30 -0.05
N GLY A 105 -1.86 -10.51 0.18
CA GLY A 105 -2.38 -11.15 1.38
C GLY A 105 -1.79 -10.50 2.66
N PRO A 106 -1.41 -11.29 3.68
CA PRO A 106 -0.86 -10.74 4.92
C PRO A 106 0.61 -10.26 4.81
N THR A 107 1.25 -10.37 3.64
CA THR A 107 2.68 -10.02 3.48
C THR A 107 2.94 -8.53 3.44
N LYS A 108 1.93 -7.73 3.06
CA LYS A 108 1.98 -6.27 3.04
C LYS A 108 0.74 -5.71 3.74
N ASP A 109 0.96 -4.74 4.61
CA ASP A 109 -0.10 -3.97 5.25
C ASP A 109 -0.62 -2.86 4.31
N SER A 110 -1.70 -2.18 4.70
CA SER A 110 -2.32 -1.11 3.89
C SER A 110 -1.33 -0.04 3.43
N TRP A 111 -0.37 0.33 4.29
CA TRP A 111 0.67 1.30 3.92
C TRP A 111 1.66 0.71 2.92
N GLY A 112 2.09 -0.54 3.10
CA GLY A 112 2.94 -1.24 2.13
C GLY A 112 2.28 -1.37 0.76
N VAL A 113 0.99 -1.70 0.72
CA VAL A 113 0.20 -1.75 -0.51
C VAL A 113 0.13 -0.37 -1.17
N ALA A 114 -0.17 0.68 -0.40
CA ALA A 114 -0.23 2.04 -0.93
C ALA A 114 1.13 2.49 -1.49
N CYS A 115 2.23 2.24 -0.77
CA CYS A 115 3.58 2.50 -1.24
C CYS A 115 3.87 1.78 -2.56
N TRP A 116 3.42 0.55 -2.74
CA TRP A 116 3.60 -0.20 -3.99
C TRP A 116 2.83 0.43 -5.15
N PHE A 117 1.58 0.86 -4.92
CA PHE A 117 0.75 1.50 -5.95
C PHE A 117 1.30 2.83 -6.47
N VAL A 118 1.96 3.60 -5.61
CA VAL A 118 2.56 4.90 -5.96
C VAL A 118 3.98 4.74 -6.55
N SER A 119 4.60 3.59 -6.32
CA SER A 119 5.97 3.34 -6.77
C SER A 119 6.03 3.03 -8.25
N VAL A 120 7.12 3.48 -8.88
CA VAL A 120 7.45 3.10 -10.25
C VAL A 120 7.71 1.60 -10.29
N ASN A 121 6.96 0.88 -11.14
CA ASN A 121 7.08 -0.56 -11.25
C ASN A 121 7.77 -0.95 -12.57
N SER A 122 8.87 -1.70 -12.46
CA SER A 122 9.68 -2.13 -13.60
C SER A 122 8.93 -3.11 -14.52
N TYR A 123 8.11 -3.99 -13.96
CA TYR A 123 7.26 -4.93 -14.70
C TYR A 123 6.25 -4.17 -15.57
N LEU A 124 5.77 -3.01 -15.10
CA LEU A 124 4.84 -2.13 -15.83
C LEU A 124 5.55 -1.13 -16.76
N GLY A 125 6.82 -1.38 -17.11
CA GLY A 125 7.60 -0.51 -17.99
C GLY A 125 7.91 0.86 -17.38
N GLY A 126 8.07 0.92 -16.05
CA GLY A 126 8.35 2.16 -15.33
C GLY A 126 7.12 3.01 -15.02
N LYS A 127 5.90 2.46 -15.19
CA LYS A 127 4.66 3.12 -14.81
C LYS A 127 4.25 2.74 -13.40
N ARG A 128 3.41 3.58 -12.78
CA ARG A 128 2.85 3.30 -11.45
C ARG A 128 1.62 2.39 -11.59
N PRO A 129 1.47 1.38 -10.73
CA PRO A 129 0.29 0.52 -10.73
C PRO A 129 -1.03 1.30 -10.60
N GLN A 130 -1.03 2.41 -9.84
CA GLN A 130 -2.25 3.22 -9.65
C GLN A 130 -2.77 3.85 -10.95
N ASP A 131 -1.88 4.21 -11.88
CA ASP A 131 -2.26 4.86 -13.15
C ASP A 131 -2.79 3.84 -14.17
N LEU A 132 -2.49 2.55 -13.95
CA LEU A 132 -2.83 1.45 -14.85
C LEU A 132 -4.00 0.61 -14.34
N LEU A 133 -4.46 0.82 -13.11
CA LEU A 133 -5.48 -0.04 -12.50
C LEU A 133 -6.81 -0.03 -13.27
N THR A 134 -7.20 1.13 -13.84
CA THR A 134 -8.42 1.26 -14.65
C THR A 134 -8.21 0.88 -16.12
N THR A 135 -7.02 1.16 -16.68
CA THR A 135 -6.76 1.01 -18.13
C THR A 135 -6.17 -0.34 -18.51
N HIS A 136 -5.33 -0.91 -17.65
CA HIS A 136 -4.63 -2.18 -17.85
C HIS A 136 -4.64 -3.02 -16.54
N PRO A 137 -5.82 -3.35 -15.99
CA PRO A 137 -5.96 -4.04 -14.72
C PRO A 137 -5.20 -5.37 -14.64
N ASP A 138 -5.22 -6.17 -15.72
CA ASP A 138 -4.56 -7.47 -15.76
C ASP A 138 -3.03 -7.36 -15.62
N GLN A 139 -2.42 -6.31 -16.16
CA GLN A 139 -0.98 -6.06 -16.03
C GLN A 139 -0.62 -5.69 -14.59
N VAL A 140 -1.47 -4.91 -13.92
CA VAL A 140 -1.28 -4.53 -12.51
C VAL A 140 -1.35 -5.75 -11.60
N VAL A 141 -2.31 -6.66 -11.83
CA VAL A 141 -2.41 -7.92 -11.10
C VAL A 141 -1.16 -8.79 -11.34
N ALA A 142 -0.71 -8.91 -12.60
CA ALA A 142 0.50 -9.66 -12.93
C ALA A 142 1.75 -9.09 -12.24
N ALA A 143 1.88 -7.75 -12.20
CA ALA A 143 2.97 -7.08 -11.49
C ALA A 143 2.95 -7.34 -9.98
N ALA A 144 1.78 -7.49 -9.36
CA ALA A 144 1.68 -7.83 -7.95
C ALA A 144 2.16 -9.27 -7.66
N TYR A 145 1.88 -10.21 -8.56
CA TYR A 145 2.43 -11.56 -8.46
C TYR A 145 3.95 -11.58 -8.73
N ASP A 146 4.43 -10.81 -9.70
CA ASP A 146 5.87 -10.69 -9.99
C ASP A 146 6.64 -10.14 -8.80
N GLU A 147 6.14 -9.10 -8.13
CA GLU A 147 6.71 -8.54 -6.89
C GLU A 147 6.86 -9.60 -5.79
N LEU A 148 5.95 -10.57 -5.69
CA LEU A 148 6.02 -11.65 -4.71
C LEU A 148 7.01 -12.75 -5.10
N GLN A 149 7.10 -13.08 -6.39
CA GLN A 149 8.10 -14.04 -6.91
C GLN A 149 9.51 -13.45 -6.92
N GLY A 150 9.59 -12.12 -7.08
CA GLY A 150 10.80 -11.33 -7.18
C GLY A 150 11.39 -10.91 -5.85
N ILE A 151 10.84 -11.33 -4.69
CA ILE A 151 11.52 -11.22 -3.39
C ILE A 151 12.67 -12.23 -3.42
N PRO A 152 13.92 -11.83 -3.73
CA PRO A 152 15.02 -12.78 -3.66
C PRO A 152 15.33 -12.90 -2.17
N HIS A 153 15.27 -14.11 -1.64
CA HIS A 153 16.02 -14.40 -0.42
C HIS A 153 17.48 -14.00 -0.67
N GLY A 154 17.91 -12.92 -0.04
CA GLY A 154 19.27 -12.41 -0.03
C GLY A 154 19.62 -11.96 1.38
#